data_AF-A0A7Y7M3H3-F1
#
_entry.id   AF-A0A7Y7M3H3-F1
#
_cell.length_a   1.000
_cell.length_b   1.000
_cell.length_c   1.000
_cell.angle_alpha   90.00
_cell.angle_beta   90.00
_cell.angle_gamma   90.00
#
_symmetry.space_group_name_H-M   'P 1'
#
loop_
_entity.id
_entity.type
_entity.pdbx_description
1 polymer ?
#
loop_
_entity_poly.entity_id
_entity_poly.type
_entity_poly.pdbx_seq_one_letter_code
_entity_poly.pdbx_strand_id
1 'polypeptide(L)'
;MVRAVLAALGCAASAVALAGCITVPSAGPAHPATTSAGPPSYVDRLKAAPVDQPTGAPSAGTLPQFVTDSRNVACVFTTSRAGNLDQPWEPNNYDDGANAKAPTIPVVNCELASYPDPAPADVTDKCAGTFIGYLGGTALLTPDRVTYGGCRAGVTAAEASFGPDGTPSEAMSTVPVLGQGRAMEADGYRCAALDDGVACANLATGLGFFVASGSYELLGPGHRAPAG
;
A
#
# COMPACT_ATOMS: atom_id res chain seq x y z
N MET A 1 4.56 73.24 -49.97
CA MET A 1 4.38 73.33 -51.44
C MET A 1 4.26 71.93 -52.00
N VAL A 2 3.06 71.65 -52.54
CA VAL A 2 2.63 70.60 -53.48
C VAL A 2 3.42 69.28 -53.54
N ARG A 3 2.79 68.18 -53.10
CA ARG A 3 2.61 66.97 -53.92
C ARG A 3 1.57 66.04 -53.29
N ALA A 4 0.35 66.11 -53.82
CA ALA A 4 -0.67 65.09 -53.74
C ALA A 4 -1.36 65.05 -55.10
N VAL A 5 -1.67 63.85 -55.60
CA VAL A 5 -2.99 63.43 -56.14
C VAL A 5 -2.83 62.08 -56.88
N LEU A 6 -3.77 61.20 -56.54
CA LEU A 6 -4.03 59.84 -57.01
C LEU A 6 -4.34 59.73 -58.52
N ALA A 7 -4.23 58.52 -59.07
CA ALA A 7 -5.29 57.97 -59.93
C ALA A 7 -5.29 56.42 -59.88
N ALA A 8 -6.46 55.88 -59.57
CA ALA A 8 -6.78 54.45 -59.53
C ALA A 8 -7.08 53.89 -60.92
N LEU A 9 -6.76 52.61 -61.15
CA LEU A 9 -7.44 51.79 -62.16
C LEU A 9 -7.43 50.33 -61.68
N GLY A 10 -8.63 49.74 -61.57
CA GLY A 10 -8.82 48.31 -61.37
C GLY A 10 -9.38 47.66 -62.63
N CYS A 11 -9.13 46.36 -62.80
CA CYS A 11 -10.13 45.32 -63.14
C CYS A 11 -9.45 43.97 -63.41
N ALA A 12 -9.93 42.96 -62.67
CA ALA A 12 -10.23 41.58 -63.07
C ALA A 12 -9.22 40.75 -63.90
N ALA A 13 -8.77 39.62 -63.34
CA ALA A 13 -9.09 38.29 -63.88
C ALA A 13 -8.58 37.18 -62.94
N SER A 14 -9.52 36.40 -62.43
CA SER A 14 -9.32 35.17 -61.67
C SER A 14 -8.85 34.04 -62.58
N ALA A 15 -7.76 33.33 -62.23
CA ALA A 15 -7.41 32.04 -62.82
C ALA A 15 -7.07 31.04 -61.71
N VAL A 16 -7.88 30.00 -61.69
CA VAL A 16 -7.94 28.87 -60.77
C VAL A 16 -6.76 27.92 -61.01
N ALA A 17 -6.04 27.53 -59.96
CA ALA A 17 -5.20 26.33 -59.96
C ALA A 17 -5.28 25.64 -58.60
N LEU A 18 -6.31 24.78 -58.42
CA LEU A 18 -6.34 23.82 -57.32
C LEU A 18 -5.37 22.68 -57.63
N ALA A 19 -4.20 22.68 -56.98
CA ALA A 19 -3.42 21.46 -56.82
C ALA A 19 -4.06 20.62 -55.70
N GLY A 20 -5.00 19.74 -56.09
CA GLY A 20 -5.56 18.75 -55.18
C GLY A 20 -4.56 17.63 -54.93
N CYS A 21 -3.94 17.61 -53.75
CA CYS A 21 -3.27 16.43 -53.23
C CYS A 21 -4.35 15.38 -52.90
N ILE A 22 -4.44 14.31 -53.68
CA ILE A 22 -5.26 13.15 -53.34
C ILE A 22 -4.53 12.39 -52.23
N THR A 23 -5.01 12.49 -51.00
CA THR A 23 -4.62 11.59 -49.91
C THR A 23 -5.38 10.28 -50.09
N VAL A 24 -4.69 9.22 -50.52
CA VAL A 24 -5.23 7.86 -50.48
C VAL A 24 -5.15 7.39 -49.03
N PRO A 25 -6.26 7.03 -48.36
CA PRO A 25 -6.21 6.42 -47.04
C PRO A 25 -5.59 5.04 -47.20
N SER A 26 -4.29 4.92 -46.89
CA SER A 26 -3.68 3.61 -46.69
C SER A 26 -4.18 3.09 -45.36
N ALA A 27 -5.21 2.24 -45.40
CA ALA A 27 -5.56 1.37 -44.28
C ALA A 27 -4.41 0.35 -44.15
N GLY A 28 -3.31 0.78 -43.52
CA GLY A 28 -2.28 -0.13 -43.05
C GLY A 28 -2.93 -1.14 -42.11
N PRO A 29 -2.51 -2.42 -42.13
CA PRO A 29 -3.08 -3.43 -41.25
C PRO A 29 -2.99 -2.90 -39.82
N ALA A 30 -4.14 -2.69 -39.19
CA ALA A 30 -4.24 -2.29 -37.80
C ALA A 30 -3.41 -3.29 -36.99
N HIS A 31 -2.23 -2.86 -36.54
CA HIS A 31 -1.53 -3.61 -35.51
C HIS A 31 -2.49 -3.63 -34.33
N PRO A 32 -2.92 -4.80 -33.84
CA PRO A 32 -3.67 -4.86 -32.61
C PRO A 32 -2.80 -4.14 -31.58
N ALA A 33 -3.34 -3.07 -31.00
CA ALA A 33 -2.69 -2.39 -29.89
C ALA A 33 -2.51 -3.47 -28.81
N THR A 34 -1.29 -3.96 -28.66
CA THR A 34 -0.91 -4.75 -27.51
C THR A 34 -1.05 -3.81 -26.32
N THR A 35 -2.21 -3.84 -25.67
CA THR A 35 -2.35 -3.35 -24.30
C THR A 35 -1.30 -4.08 -23.49
N SER A 36 -0.19 -3.40 -23.21
CA SER A 36 0.75 -3.84 -22.19
C SER A 36 -0.07 -3.92 -20.91
N ALA A 37 -0.44 -5.14 -20.51
CA ALA A 37 -1.02 -5.34 -19.19
C ALA A 37 -0.05 -4.70 -18.20
N GLY A 38 -0.56 -3.81 -17.34
CA GLY A 38 0.27 -3.21 -16.29
C GLY A 38 0.88 -4.30 -15.39
N PRO A 39 1.75 -3.91 -14.45
CA PRO A 39 2.28 -4.86 -13.47
C PRO A 39 1.13 -5.65 -12.80
N PRO A 40 1.33 -6.95 -12.50
CA PRO A 40 0.32 -7.74 -11.80
C PRO A 40 0.00 -7.09 -10.45
N SER A 41 -1.26 -7.20 -10.03
CA SER A 41 -1.72 -6.66 -8.73
C SER A 41 -0.97 -7.31 -7.57
N TYR A 42 -0.90 -6.65 -6.41
CA TYR A 42 -0.33 -7.26 -5.20
C TYR A 42 -1.03 -8.56 -4.81
N VAL A 43 -2.35 -8.66 -4.98
CA VAL A 43 -3.09 -9.90 -4.71
C VAL A 43 -2.63 -11.04 -5.62
N ASP A 44 -2.40 -10.77 -6.90
CA ASP A 44 -1.91 -11.80 -7.84
C ASP A 44 -0.45 -12.18 -7.56
N ARG A 45 0.37 -11.19 -7.18
CA ARG A 45 1.76 -11.43 -6.76
C ARG A 45 1.83 -12.24 -5.47
N LEU A 46 0.94 -11.99 -4.51
CA LEU A 46 0.83 -12.78 -3.28
C LEU A 46 0.48 -14.24 -3.58
N LYS A 47 -0.45 -14.50 -4.51
CA LYS A 47 -0.77 -15.87 -4.94
C LYS A 47 0.43 -16.58 -5.57
N ALA A 48 1.25 -15.86 -6.33
CA ALA A 48 2.44 -16.39 -6.99
C ALA A 48 3.66 -16.52 -6.06
N ALA A 49 3.72 -15.74 -4.99
CA ALA A 49 4.86 -15.74 -4.07
C ALA A 49 4.99 -17.10 -3.37
N PRO A 50 6.18 -17.73 -3.41
CA PRO A 50 6.41 -18.99 -2.73
C PRO A 50 6.30 -18.82 -1.22
N VAL A 51 5.48 -19.65 -0.59
CA VAL A 51 5.33 -19.68 0.86
C VAL A 51 6.56 -20.31 1.48
N ASP A 52 7.10 -19.64 2.48
CA ASP A 52 8.21 -20.07 3.28
C ASP A 52 7.87 -19.96 4.76
N GLN A 53 8.67 -20.62 5.58
CA GLN A 53 8.75 -20.28 6.99
C GLN A 53 9.83 -19.21 7.13
N PRO A 54 9.59 -18.07 7.82
CA PRO A 54 10.65 -17.12 8.15
C PRO A 54 11.82 -17.87 8.79
N THR A 55 13.04 -17.51 8.40
CA THR A 55 14.25 -18.19 8.90
C THR A 55 14.31 -18.18 10.42
N GLY A 56 14.45 -19.35 11.04
CA GLY A 56 14.49 -19.49 12.50
C GLY A 56 13.11 -19.65 13.11
N ALA A 57 12.40 -20.73 12.72
CA ALA A 57 11.04 -21.07 13.15
C ALA A 57 10.77 -20.65 14.60
N PRO A 58 9.68 -19.90 14.87
CA PRO A 58 9.34 -19.48 16.21
C PRO A 58 9.36 -20.68 17.16
N SER A 59 9.93 -20.50 18.35
CA SER A 59 9.75 -21.42 19.46
C SER A 59 8.25 -21.74 19.60
N ALA A 60 7.92 -22.97 19.97
CA ALA A 60 6.52 -23.34 20.22
C ALA A 60 5.87 -22.33 21.19
N GLY A 61 4.79 -21.67 20.75
CA GLY A 61 4.09 -20.64 21.52
C GLY A 61 4.35 -19.19 21.10
N THR A 62 5.23 -18.93 20.13
CA THR A 62 5.41 -17.58 19.56
C THR A 62 4.49 -17.38 18.35
N LEU A 63 3.85 -16.20 18.27
CA LEU A 63 2.98 -15.84 17.15
C LEU A 63 3.74 -15.85 15.81
N PRO A 64 3.10 -16.21 14.68
CA PRO A 64 3.72 -16.10 13.37
C PRO A 64 4.06 -14.63 13.08
N GLN A 65 5.33 -14.34 12.85
CA GLN A 65 5.81 -12.96 12.70
C GLN A 65 7.07 -12.90 11.84
N PHE A 66 7.36 -11.72 11.29
CA PHE A 66 8.60 -11.46 10.56
C PHE A 66 8.95 -9.97 10.51
N VAL A 67 10.18 -9.67 10.12
CA VAL A 67 10.62 -8.33 9.67
C VAL A 67 11.19 -8.43 8.24
N THR A 68 11.10 -7.37 7.46
CA THR A 68 11.73 -7.31 6.13
C THR A 68 13.26 -7.25 6.22
N ASP A 69 13.99 -7.59 5.15
CA ASP A 69 15.45 -7.44 5.11
C ASP A 69 15.91 -6.01 5.45
N SER A 70 15.14 -5.00 5.02
CA SER A 70 15.37 -3.57 5.34
C SER A 70 15.08 -3.19 6.79
N ARG A 71 14.41 -4.08 7.55
CA ARG A 71 13.85 -3.84 8.88
C ARG A 71 12.87 -2.66 8.96
N ASN A 72 12.41 -2.15 7.81
CA ASN A 72 11.43 -1.08 7.79
C ASN A 72 10.04 -1.56 8.20
N VAL A 73 9.67 -2.81 7.90
CA VAL A 73 8.34 -3.35 8.20
C VAL A 73 8.50 -4.59 9.08
N ALA A 74 7.80 -4.60 10.21
CA ALA A 74 7.63 -5.76 11.06
C ALA A 74 6.15 -6.16 11.10
N CYS A 75 5.84 -7.43 10.87
CA CYS A 75 4.48 -7.94 10.80
C CYS A 75 4.27 -9.11 11.74
N VAL A 76 3.07 -9.19 12.30
CA VAL A 76 2.61 -10.31 13.11
C VAL A 76 1.21 -10.73 12.70
N PHE A 77 1.01 -12.04 12.61
CA PHE A 77 -0.30 -12.67 12.52
C PHE A 77 -0.74 -12.94 13.95
N THR A 78 -1.77 -12.24 14.38
CA THR A 78 -2.24 -12.27 15.77
C THR A 78 -3.77 -12.25 15.81
N THR A 79 -4.33 -11.94 16.97
CA THR A 79 -5.73 -11.72 17.17
C THR A 79 -6.01 -10.31 17.69
N SER A 80 -7.25 -9.90 17.54
CA SER A 80 -7.80 -8.69 18.15
C SER A 80 -9.00 -9.05 19.01
N ARG A 81 -9.15 -8.36 20.13
CA ARG A 81 -10.35 -8.42 20.99
C ARG A 81 -10.74 -7.01 21.40
N ALA A 82 -11.93 -6.57 20.99
CA ALA A 82 -12.41 -5.20 21.19
C ALA A 82 -11.45 -4.10 20.65
N GLY A 83 -10.72 -4.40 19.56
CA GLY A 83 -9.73 -3.48 18.98
C GLY A 83 -8.32 -3.58 19.61
N ASN A 84 -8.17 -4.35 20.69
CA ASN A 84 -6.87 -4.59 21.33
C ASN A 84 -6.13 -5.74 20.64
N LEU A 85 -4.91 -5.48 20.20
CA LEU A 85 -4.00 -6.48 19.61
C LEU A 85 -3.17 -7.13 20.71
N ASP A 86 -2.81 -8.39 20.52
CA ASP A 86 -1.83 -9.09 21.37
C ASP A 86 -0.56 -9.36 20.56
N GLN A 87 0.49 -8.57 20.77
CA GLN A 87 1.71 -8.65 19.95
C GLN A 87 2.90 -9.08 20.80
N PRO A 88 3.90 -9.81 20.27
CA PRO A 88 5.03 -10.25 21.09
C PRO A 88 5.86 -9.10 21.68
N TRP A 89 5.87 -7.93 21.03
CA TRP A 89 6.51 -6.71 21.52
C TRP A 89 5.57 -5.79 22.32
N GLU A 90 4.26 -5.99 22.24
CA GLU A 90 3.23 -5.28 22.99
C GLU A 90 2.16 -6.28 23.47
N PRO A 91 2.49 -7.12 24.48
CA PRO A 91 1.58 -8.17 24.92
C PRO A 91 0.33 -7.56 25.53
N ASN A 92 -0.82 -8.12 25.20
CA ASN A 92 -2.08 -7.66 25.77
C ASN A 92 -2.77 -8.80 26.51
N ASN A 93 -3.21 -8.50 27.74
CA ASN A 93 -3.97 -9.45 28.50
C ASN A 93 -5.47 -9.29 28.20
N TYR A 94 -6.02 -10.26 27.45
CA TYR A 94 -7.44 -10.34 27.15
C TYR A 94 -8.33 -10.76 28.33
N ASP A 95 -7.75 -11.07 29.50
CA ASP A 95 -8.46 -11.44 30.71
C ASP A 95 -9.11 -10.25 31.44
N ASP A 96 -8.92 -9.01 30.96
CA ASP A 96 -9.72 -7.88 31.41
C ASP A 96 -11.21 -8.13 31.08
N GLY A 97 -12.08 -8.02 32.09
CA GLY A 97 -13.51 -8.22 31.96
C GLY A 97 -14.20 -7.31 30.93
N ALA A 98 -13.60 -6.17 30.59
CA ALA A 98 -14.07 -5.31 29.51
C ALA A 98 -13.87 -5.95 28.12
N ASN A 99 -12.78 -6.70 27.95
CA ASN A 99 -12.41 -7.34 26.69
C ASN A 99 -13.03 -8.74 26.55
N ALA A 100 -13.17 -9.48 27.65
CA ALA A 100 -13.58 -10.90 27.65
C ALA A 100 -14.90 -11.21 26.91
N LYS A 101 -15.78 -10.23 26.75
CA LYS A 101 -17.07 -10.39 26.04
C LYS A 101 -16.97 -10.20 24.52
N ALA A 102 -15.92 -9.58 24.03
CA ALA A 102 -15.73 -9.37 22.61
C ALA A 102 -15.19 -10.65 21.94
N PRO A 103 -15.61 -10.94 20.70
CA PRO A 103 -15.04 -12.06 19.95
C PRO A 103 -13.55 -11.83 19.72
N THR A 104 -12.78 -12.91 19.75
CA THR A 104 -11.40 -12.93 19.26
C THR A 104 -11.44 -13.06 17.74
N ILE A 105 -10.78 -12.13 17.04
CA ILE A 105 -10.77 -12.04 15.59
C ILE A 105 -9.32 -12.17 15.10
N PRO A 106 -9.01 -13.02 14.11
CA PRO A 106 -7.66 -13.10 13.57
C PRO A 106 -7.33 -11.86 12.74
N VAL A 107 -6.14 -11.32 12.89
CA VAL A 107 -5.69 -10.09 12.24
C VAL A 107 -4.22 -10.19 11.82
N VAL A 108 -3.84 -9.38 10.85
CA VAL A 108 -2.43 -9.08 10.58
C VAL A 108 -2.19 -7.64 10.96
N ASN A 109 -1.18 -7.40 11.81
CA ASN A 109 -0.69 -6.08 12.11
C ASN A 109 0.73 -5.93 11.57
N CYS A 110 0.98 -4.88 10.80
CA CYS A 110 2.32 -4.49 10.36
C CYS A 110 2.64 -3.09 10.85
N GLU A 111 3.80 -2.93 11.49
CA GLU A 111 4.33 -1.67 11.96
C GLU A 111 5.51 -1.24 11.08
N LEU A 112 5.60 0.05 10.79
CA LEU A 112 6.67 0.62 9.98
C LEU A 112 7.60 1.52 10.80
N ALA A 113 8.90 1.43 10.50
CA ALA A 113 9.93 2.28 11.09
C ALA A 113 10.01 3.66 10.41
N SER A 114 9.82 3.69 9.09
CA SER A 114 9.64 4.90 8.29
C SER A 114 8.40 4.69 7.41
N TYR A 115 7.58 5.74 7.27
CA TYR A 115 6.26 5.61 6.65
C TYR A 115 5.73 6.96 6.13
N PRO A 116 4.85 6.94 5.12
CA PRO A 116 4.14 8.13 4.66
C PRO A 116 2.99 8.50 5.60
N ASP A 117 2.56 9.76 5.55
CA ASP A 117 1.30 10.17 6.17
C ASP A 117 0.11 9.47 5.48
N PRO A 118 -0.95 9.09 6.23
CA PRO A 118 -2.16 8.57 5.61
C PRO A 118 -2.85 9.67 4.79
N ALA A 119 -3.36 9.28 3.61
CA ALA A 119 -4.20 10.14 2.81
C ALA A 119 -5.45 10.55 3.61
N PRO A 120 -5.94 11.80 3.48
CA PRO A 120 -7.08 12.27 4.26
C PRO A 120 -8.35 11.42 4.16
N ALA A 121 -8.55 10.73 3.03
CA ALA A 121 -9.70 9.85 2.82
C ALA A 121 -9.61 8.52 3.60
N ASP A 122 -8.40 8.10 3.98
CA ASP A 122 -8.15 6.84 4.69
C ASP A 122 -8.08 7.02 6.22
N VAL A 123 -8.06 8.28 6.70
CA VAL A 123 -8.08 8.60 8.13
C VAL A 123 -9.47 8.33 8.71
N THR A 124 -9.62 7.15 9.29
CA THR A 124 -10.88 6.69 9.92
C THR A 124 -10.92 6.92 11.44
N ASP A 125 -9.77 7.19 12.05
CA ASP A 125 -9.64 7.47 13.48
C ASP A 125 -9.05 8.87 13.69
N LYS A 126 -9.70 9.65 14.56
CA LYS A 126 -9.32 11.03 14.91
C LYS A 126 -8.80 11.13 16.33
N CYS A 127 -8.25 10.05 16.87
CA CYS A 127 -7.75 9.98 18.25
C CYS A 127 -8.82 10.34 19.26
N ALA A 128 -9.95 9.61 19.21
CA ALA A 128 -11.14 9.91 20.01
C ALA A 128 -11.65 11.37 19.86
N GLY A 129 -11.42 12.00 18.70
CA GLY A 129 -11.83 13.37 18.40
C GLY A 129 -10.90 14.45 18.96
N THR A 130 -9.82 14.07 19.64
CA THR A 130 -8.83 15.01 20.17
C THR A 130 -7.83 15.46 19.12
N PHE A 131 -7.60 14.65 18.08
CA PHE A 131 -6.50 14.81 17.11
C PHE A 131 -5.11 14.87 17.75
N ILE A 132 -4.99 14.43 19.01
CA ILE A 132 -3.73 14.37 19.74
C ILE A 132 -3.29 12.90 19.71
N GLY A 133 -2.34 12.59 18.82
CA GLY A 133 -1.78 11.26 18.62
C GLY A 133 -1.00 11.18 17.31
N TYR A 134 -0.47 9.99 17.02
CA TYR A 134 0.26 9.70 15.80
C TYR A 134 -0.62 8.92 14.82
N LEU A 135 -0.66 9.37 13.57
CA LEU A 135 -1.25 8.63 12.45
C LEU A 135 -0.14 8.02 11.59
N GLY A 136 -0.51 7.12 10.68
CA GLY A 136 0.44 6.39 9.82
C GLY A 136 1.13 5.21 10.50
N GLY A 137 2.14 4.64 9.85
CA GLY A 137 3.10 3.69 10.42
C GLY A 137 2.55 2.37 10.96
N THR A 138 1.26 2.10 10.76
CA THR A 138 0.59 0.85 11.10
C THR A 138 -0.37 0.49 9.97
N ALA A 139 -0.38 -0.77 9.57
CA ALA A 139 -1.41 -1.35 8.72
C ALA A 139 -2.03 -2.55 9.45
N LEU A 140 -3.35 -2.51 9.57
CA LEU A 140 -4.13 -3.54 10.23
C LEU A 140 -5.11 -4.14 9.23
N LEU A 141 -5.07 -5.47 9.11
CA LEU A 141 -5.98 -6.25 8.29
C LEU A 141 -6.81 -7.17 9.19
N THR A 142 -8.12 -6.97 9.17
CA THR A 142 -9.14 -7.83 9.78
C THR A 142 -9.90 -8.59 8.67
N PRO A 143 -10.79 -9.55 9.01
CA PRO A 143 -11.50 -10.32 7.99
C PRO A 143 -12.38 -9.46 7.07
N ASP A 144 -12.86 -8.32 7.57
CA ASP A 144 -13.85 -7.46 6.93
C ASP A 144 -13.36 -6.04 6.64
N ARG A 145 -12.18 -5.66 7.14
CA ARG A 145 -11.63 -4.31 6.99
C ARG A 145 -10.12 -4.33 6.82
N VAL A 146 -9.62 -3.35 6.06
CA VAL A 146 -8.22 -2.93 6.10
C VAL A 146 -8.13 -1.46 6.52
N THR A 147 -7.13 -1.12 7.33
CA THR A 147 -6.84 0.27 7.72
C THR A 147 -5.36 0.54 7.69
N TYR A 148 -5.01 1.78 7.31
CA TYR A 148 -3.68 2.33 7.46
C TYR A 148 -3.72 3.56 8.37
N GLY A 149 -2.79 3.63 9.33
CA GLY A 149 -2.60 4.79 10.18
C GLY A 149 -3.70 5.03 11.22
N GLY A 150 -4.09 3.99 11.96
CA GLY A 150 -4.94 4.15 13.14
C GLY A 150 -4.32 5.09 14.18
N CYS A 151 -5.12 5.66 15.10
CA CYS A 151 -4.57 6.56 16.09
C CYS A 151 -3.72 5.82 17.12
N ARG A 152 -2.53 6.36 17.41
CA ARG A 152 -1.56 5.81 18.36
C ARG A 152 -1.18 6.87 19.39
N ALA A 153 -1.02 6.45 20.64
CA ALA A 153 -0.58 7.34 21.72
C ALA A 153 0.93 7.65 21.68
N GLY A 154 1.72 6.85 20.95
CA GLY A 154 3.15 6.98 20.84
C GLY A 154 3.71 6.28 19.60
N VAL A 155 5.04 6.18 19.54
CA VAL A 155 5.76 5.45 18.50
C VAL A 155 5.52 3.95 18.62
N THR A 156 5.55 3.25 17.48
CA THR A 156 5.43 1.78 17.44
C THR A 156 6.71 1.09 17.88
N ALA A 157 6.65 -0.22 18.12
CA ALA A 157 7.86 -0.99 18.41
C ALA A 157 8.82 -1.01 17.21
N ALA A 158 8.29 -1.08 15.98
CA ALA A 158 9.12 -0.98 14.77
C ALA A 158 9.82 0.39 14.66
N GLU A 159 9.09 1.48 14.90
CA GLU A 159 9.63 2.85 14.89
C GLU A 159 10.69 3.05 15.98
N ALA A 160 10.43 2.59 17.21
CA ALA A 160 11.39 2.67 18.31
C ALA A 160 12.62 1.78 18.11
N SER A 161 12.50 0.69 17.35
CA SER A 161 13.59 -0.26 17.14
C SER A 161 14.46 0.05 15.94
N PHE A 162 13.84 0.45 14.82
CA PHE A 162 14.51 0.53 13.52
C PHE A 162 14.40 1.91 12.85
N GLY A 163 13.79 2.89 13.52
CA GLY A 163 13.83 4.28 13.08
C GLY A 163 15.24 4.90 13.16
N PRO A 164 15.43 6.17 12.74
CA PRO A 164 16.74 6.81 12.66
C PRO A 164 17.59 6.75 13.94
N ASP A 165 16.94 6.84 15.09
CA ASP A 165 17.56 6.76 16.42
C ASP A 165 17.14 5.49 17.20
N GLY A 166 16.63 4.49 16.48
CA GLY A 166 16.05 3.29 17.07
C GLY A 166 17.09 2.36 17.69
N THR A 167 16.70 1.67 18.75
CA THR A 167 17.48 0.58 19.33
C THR A 167 16.54 -0.61 19.56
N PRO A 168 16.75 -1.74 18.87
CA PRO A 168 15.85 -2.89 18.98
C PRO A 168 15.80 -3.42 20.41
N SER A 169 14.58 -3.63 20.91
CA SER A 169 14.38 -4.39 22.14
C SER A 169 14.81 -5.85 21.96
N GLU A 170 14.91 -6.61 23.04
CA GLU A 170 15.17 -8.06 22.95
C GLU A 170 14.10 -8.75 22.09
N ALA A 171 12.82 -8.44 22.33
CA ALA A 171 11.70 -8.97 21.55
C ALA A 171 11.87 -8.67 20.05
N MET A 172 12.14 -7.42 19.70
CA MET A 172 12.30 -6.99 18.30
C MET A 172 13.58 -7.53 17.64
N SER A 173 14.63 -7.79 18.42
CA SER A 173 15.89 -8.38 17.94
C SER A 173 15.74 -9.85 17.53
N THR A 174 14.76 -10.54 18.12
CA THR A 174 14.51 -11.97 17.86
C THR A 174 13.51 -12.24 16.75
N VAL A 175 12.86 -11.19 16.21
CA VAL A 175 11.88 -11.36 15.13
C VAL A 175 12.60 -11.84 13.87
N PRO A 176 12.19 -12.98 13.27
CA PRO A 176 12.87 -13.56 12.14
C PRO A 176 12.71 -12.69 10.88
N VAL A 177 13.69 -12.76 10.00
CA VAL A 177 13.63 -12.04 8.72
C VAL A 177 12.86 -12.87 7.70
N LEU A 178 11.93 -12.23 6.97
CA LEU A 178 11.33 -12.80 5.77
C LEU A 178 12.05 -12.24 4.55
N GLY A 179 12.76 -13.12 3.85
CA GLY A 179 13.53 -12.73 2.68
C GLY A 179 12.65 -12.18 1.55
N GLN A 180 13.24 -11.30 0.75
CA GLN A 180 12.54 -10.67 -0.35
C GLN A 180 11.89 -11.66 -1.34
N GLY A 181 10.65 -11.37 -1.75
CA GLY A 181 9.86 -12.20 -2.67
C GLY A 181 9.29 -13.48 -2.04
N ARG A 182 9.51 -13.70 -0.73
CA ARG A 182 8.96 -14.84 0.01
C ARG A 182 7.67 -14.43 0.70
N ALA A 183 6.77 -15.40 0.84
CA ALA A 183 5.51 -15.23 1.54
C ALA A 183 5.49 -16.03 2.85
N MET A 184 4.70 -15.56 3.80
CA MET A 184 4.29 -16.25 5.01
C MET A 184 2.76 -16.32 5.04
N GLU A 185 2.22 -17.44 5.53
CA GLU A 185 0.78 -17.63 5.70
C GLU A 185 0.44 -18.06 7.12
N ALA A 186 -0.59 -17.45 7.68
CA ALA A 186 -1.23 -17.87 8.91
C ALA A 186 -2.65 -17.29 8.99
N ASP A 187 -3.55 -17.99 9.69
CA ASP A 187 -4.90 -17.54 10.04
C ASP A 187 -5.76 -17.02 8.85
N GLY A 188 -5.55 -17.57 7.66
CA GLY A 188 -6.29 -17.20 6.44
C GLY A 188 -5.74 -15.97 5.71
N TYR A 189 -4.59 -15.44 6.13
CA TYR A 189 -3.89 -14.34 5.50
C TYR A 189 -2.57 -14.80 4.89
N ARG A 190 -2.16 -14.12 3.81
CA ARG A 190 -0.82 -14.23 3.23
C ARG A 190 -0.16 -12.87 3.23
N CYS A 191 1.06 -12.81 3.74
CA CYS A 191 1.94 -11.65 3.65
C CYS A 191 3.20 -12.00 2.87
N ALA A 192 3.73 -11.08 2.08
CA ALA A 192 5.00 -11.26 1.39
C ALA A 192 5.81 -9.97 1.39
N ALA A 193 7.12 -10.11 1.55
CA ALA A 193 8.06 -9.04 1.27
C ALA A 193 8.11 -8.83 -0.25
N LEU A 194 7.58 -7.71 -0.73
CA LEU A 194 7.45 -7.37 -2.14
C LEU A 194 7.96 -5.95 -2.37
N ASP A 195 8.66 -5.74 -3.48
CA ASP A 195 9.25 -4.44 -3.84
C ASP A 195 10.16 -3.89 -2.73
N ASP A 196 9.84 -2.75 -2.14
CA ASP A 196 10.55 -2.16 -1.00
C ASP A 196 9.79 -2.31 0.33
N GLY A 197 8.71 -3.09 0.34
CA GLY A 197 7.77 -3.18 1.44
C GLY A 197 7.16 -4.56 1.64
N VAL A 198 5.93 -4.56 2.16
CA VAL A 198 5.15 -5.77 2.44
C VAL A 198 3.75 -5.61 1.87
N ALA A 199 3.28 -6.64 1.17
CA ALA A 199 1.86 -6.80 0.89
C ALA A 199 1.28 -7.89 1.78
N CYS A 200 0.08 -7.67 2.31
CA CYS A 200 -0.68 -8.64 3.07
C CYS A 200 -2.12 -8.67 2.57
N ALA A 201 -2.71 -9.85 2.41
CA ALA A 201 -4.11 -9.96 2.02
C ALA A 201 -4.77 -11.24 2.56
N ASN A 202 -6.08 -11.15 2.74
CA ASN A 202 -6.93 -12.33 2.73
C ASN A 202 -7.19 -12.72 1.27
N LEU A 203 -6.60 -13.82 0.82
CA LEU A 203 -6.67 -14.23 -0.59
C LEU A 203 -8.08 -14.61 -1.06
N ALA A 204 -8.99 -14.94 -0.14
CA ALA A 204 -10.37 -15.29 -0.46
C ALA A 204 -11.22 -14.05 -0.74
N THR A 205 -10.99 -12.95 -0.02
CA THR A 205 -11.76 -11.70 -0.19
C THR A 205 -11.05 -10.68 -1.07
N GLY A 206 -9.74 -10.81 -1.26
CA GLY A 206 -8.89 -9.83 -1.94
C GLY A 206 -8.67 -8.54 -1.13
N LEU A 207 -9.15 -8.51 0.11
CA LEU A 207 -8.93 -7.40 1.04
C LEU A 207 -7.50 -7.47 1.60
N GLY A 208 -6.81 -6.36 1.65
CA GLY A 208 -5.42 -6.34 2.04
C GLY A 208 -4.79 -4.96 1.98
N PHE A 209 -3.47 -4.92 2.11
CA PHE A 209 -2.68 -3.70 1.94
C PHE A 209 -1.33 -4.01 1.30
N PHE A 210 -0.69 -2.97 0.78
CA PHE A 210 0.74 -2.85 0.62
C PHE A 210 1.25 -1.67 1.45
N VAL A 211 2.39 -1.82 2.11
CA VAL A 211 3.05 -0.76 2.87
C VAL A 211 4.56 -0.78 2.66
N ALA A 212 5.13 0.40 2.44
CA ALA A 212 6.56 0.65 2.31
C ALA A 212 6.92 2.00 2.95
N SER A 213 8.21 2.36 2.98
CA SER A 213 8.65 3.59 3.64
C SER A 213 8.08 4.87 3.02
N GLY A 214 7.88 4.86 1.70
CA GLY A 214 7.40 6.03 0.96
C GLY A 214 5.97 5.93 0.41
N SER A 215 5.31 4.78 0.53
CA SER A 215 3.99 4.57 -0.06
C SER A 215 3.20 3.50 0.67
N TYR A 216 1.88 3.55 0.50
CA TYR A 216 0.99 2.47 0.89
C TYR A 216 -0.16 2.36 -0.11
N GLU A 217 -0.80 1.19 -0.15
CA GLU A 217 -2.00 0.94 -0.93
C GLU A 217 -2.96 0.10 -0.10
N LEU A 218 -4.24 0.47 -0.06
CA LEU A 218 -5.30 -0.37 0.49
C LEU A 218 -5.92 -1.17 -0.65
N LEU A 219 -6.02 -2.48 -0.48
CA LEU A 219 -6.51 -3.43 -1.48
C LEU A 219 -7.92 -3.89 -1.11
N GLY A 220 -8.76 -4.05 -2.12
CA GLY A 220 -10.11 -4.61 -1.97
C GLY A 220 -11.22 -3.69 -2.47
N PRO A 221 -12.49 -4.11 -2.32
CA PRO A 221 -13.64 -3.36 -2.83
C PRO A 221 -13.70 -1.96 -2.22
N GLY A 222 -13.77 -0.93 -3.06
CA GLY A 222 -13.90 0.47 -2.61
C GLY A 222 -12.57 1.20 -2.37
N HIS A 223 -11.44 0.51 -2.43
CA HIS A 223 -10.12 1.14 -2.41
C HIS A 223 -9.54 1.22 -3.82
N ARG A 224 -9.05 2.40 -4.21
CA ARG A 224 -8.31 2.61 -5.47
C ARG A 224 -6.87 2.90 -5.08
N ALA A 225 -5.91 2.37 -5.85
CA ALA A 225 -4.52 2.74 -5.73
C ALA A 225 -4.40 4.28 -5.73
N PRO A 226 -3.68 4.89 -4.76
CA PRO A 226 -3.46 6.32 -4.77
C PRO A 226 -2.78 6.70 -6.09
N ALA A 227 -3.27 7.77 -6.72
CA ALA A 227 -2.62 8.31 -7.92
C ALA A 227 -1.24 8.84 -7.49
N GLY A 228 -0.18 8.18 -7.96
CA GLY A 228 1.20 8.60 -7.76
C GLY A 228 1.55 9.90 -8.47
#